data_AF-A0AAN7UWX4-F1
#
_entry.id   AF-A0AAN7UWX4-F1
#
_cell.length_a   1.000
_cell.length_b   1.000
_cell.length_c   1.000
_cell.angle_alpha   90.00
_cell.angle_beta   90.00
_cell.angle_gamma   90.00
#
_symmetry.space_group_name_H-M   'P 1'
#
loop_
_entity.id
_entity.type
_entity.pdbx_description
1 polymer ?
#
loop_
_entity_poly.entity_id
_entity_poly.type
_entity_poly.pdbx_seq_one_letter_code
_entity_poly.pdbx_strand_id
1 'polypeptide(L)'
;MRERTPFPAERKSNLPYLFCFHLSSVQNALARSNDTRLIFNLGVTNRLPNLKLLLTTGPRNAAIDVQALQARNIPVAGSSGSGGGRGTPSGPDSTTQHTVALILALARNIPQDDATVKSGGWQTKHAMGLAGKTFGTVGLGRLGASTSRIMHLAFGMRVIAWSANLTQDAADEKAKAMDCR
;
A
#
# COMPACT_ATOMS: atom_id res chain seq x y z
N MET A 1 0.01 4.53 39.23
CA MET A 1 0.54 3.27 39.80
C MET A 1 -0.58 2.24 39.72
N ARG A 2 -0.57 1.39 38.68
CA ARG A 2 -1.49 0.25 38.55
C ARG A 2 -0.64 -0.94 38.13
N GLU A 3 -0.63 -1.94 38.99
CA GLU A 3 0.20 -3.13 38.92
C GLU A 3 -0.15 -3.97 37.68
N ARG A 4 0.87 -4.44 36.97
CA ARG A 4 0.72 -5.44 35.91
C ARG A 4 0.57 -6.80 36.59
N THR A 5 -0.59 -7.41 36.49
CA THR A 5 -0.77 -8.81 36.84
C THR A 5 0.09 -9.68 35.90
N PRO A 6 0.80 -10.68 36.42
CA PRO A 6 1.65 -11.55 35.60
C PRO A 6 0.78 -12.46 34.71
N PHE A 7 1.18 -12.57 33.45
CA PHE A 7 0.56 -13.44 32.45
C PHE A 7 0.75 -14.91 32.86
N PRO A 8 -0.32 -15.74 32.93
CA PRO A 8 -0.19 -17.11 33.41
C PRO A 8 0.56 -17.99 32.40
N ALA A 9 1.43 -18.84 32.95
CA ALA A 9 2.28 -19.78 32.25
C ALA A 9 1.50 -20.84 31.44
N GLU A 10 2.15 -21.28 30.36
CA GLU A 10 1.81 -22.33 29.41
C GLU A 10 0.68 -23.29 29.79
N ARG A 11 -0.42 -23.21 29.04
CA ARG A 11 -1.36 -24.32 28.89
C ARG A 11 -0.98 -25.08 27.61
N LYS A 12 -0.40 -26.28 27.76
CA LYS A 12 -0.14 -27.20 26.65
C LYS A 12 -1.47 -27.57 25.97
N SER A 13 -1.83 -26.87 24.90
CA SER A 13 -2.96 -27.21 24.04
C SER A 13 -2.48 -28.01 22.83
N ASN A 14 -2.99 -29.24 22.73
CA ASN A 14 -2.63 -30.25 21.75
C ASN A 14 -3.37 -30.00 20.41
N LEU A 15 -3.15 -28.83 19.79
CA LEU A 15 -3.74 -28.47 18.50
C LEU A 15 -2.72 -28.71 17.36
N PRO A 16 -3.00 -29.56 16.36
CA PRO A 16 -2.03 -29.97 15.34
C PRO A 16 -1.76 -28.91 14.25
N TYR A 17 -2.13 -27.65 14.47
CA TYR A 17 -1.93 -26.56 13.50
C TYR A 17 -1.45 -25.29 14.23
N LEU A 18 -0.25 -25.34 14.81
CA LEU A 18 0.41 -24.14 15.33
C LEU A 18 1.58 -23.75 14.43
N PHE A 19 1.36 -22.64 13.72
CA PHE A 19 2.34 -21.66 13.26
C PHE A 19 3.80 -21.98 13.60
N CYS A 20 4.58 -22.37 12.60
CA CYS A 20 6.03 -22.34 12.67
C CYS A 20 6.56 -21.31 11.68
N PHE A 21 6.54 -20.03 12.09
CA PHE A 21 7.67 -19.19 11.73
C PHE A 21 8.78 -19.58 12.71
N HIS A 22 9.77 -20.34 12.26
CA HIS A 22 11.03 -20.41 13.00
C HIS A 22 11.69 -19.02 12.85
N LEU A 23 11.33 -18.12 13.77
CA LEU A 23 11.70 -16.70 13.73
C LEU A 23 13.21 -16.49 13.59
N SER A 24 14.03 -17.40 14.11
CA SER A 24 15.49 -17.32 14.06
C SER A 24 16.07 -17.34 12.63
N SER A 25 15.53 -18.15 11.72
CA SER A 25 16.05 -18.26 10.35
C SER A 25 15.70 -17.04 9.51
N VAL A 26 14.50 -16.50 9.70
CA VAL A 26 14.02 -15.31 8.98
C VAL A 26 14.63 -14.03 9.57
N GLN A 27 14.82 -13.96 10.90
CA GLN A 27 15.52 -12.84 11.54
C GLN A 27 17.00 -12.79 11.15
N ASN A 28 17.69 -13.93 11.00
CA ASN A 28 19.07 -13.94 10.51
C ASN A 28 19.20 -13.52 9.04
N ALA A 29 18.19 -13.79 8.21
CA ALA A 29 18.13 -13.30 6.83
C ALA A 29 17.80 -11.79 6.77
N LEU A 30 16.90 -11.31 7.65
CA LEU A 30 16.55 -9.89 7.80
C LEU A 30 17.71 -9.06 8.34
N ALA A 31 18.44 -9.55 9.33
CA ALA A 31 19.52 -8.79 10.00
C ALA A 31 20.74 -8.51 9.10
N ARG A 32 20.90 -9.25 7.99
CA ARG A 32 22.01 -9.06 7.04
C ARG A 32 21.65 -8.17 5.84
N SER A 33 20.38 -7.77 5.74
CA SER A 33 19.87 -6.93 4.67
C SER A 33 19.48 -5.58 5.27
N ASN A 34 20.21 -4.51 4.96
CA ASN A 34 19.76 -3.13 5.21
C ASN A 34 18.52 -2.76 4.39
N ASP A 35 18.04 -3.68 3.54
CA ASP A 35 16.80 -3.55 2.80
C ASP A 35 15.63 -4.08 3.63
N THR A 36 14.68 -3.20 3.94
CA THR A 36 13.46 -3.54 4.70
C THR A 36 12.51 -4.45 3.93
N ARG A 37 12.87 -4.86 2.71
CA ARG A 37 12.13 -5.78 1.85
C ARG A 37 12.98 -7.01 1.56
N LEU A 38 12.70 -8.12 2.26
CA LEU A 38 13.22 -9.42 1.87
C LEU A 38 12.64 -9.84 0.52
N ILE A 39 13.51 -10.06 -0.46
CA ILE A 39 13.15 -10.69 -1.72
C ILE A 39 13.20 -12.21 -1.53
N PHE A 40 12.04 -12.86 -1.56
CA PHE A 40 11.90 -14.32 -1.56
C PHE A 40 12.16 -14.86 -2.98
N ASN A 41 13.43 -14.87 -3.37
CA ASN A 41 13.89 -15.49 -4.63
C ASN A 41 14.33 -16.95 -4.43
N LEU A 42 14.66 -17.65 -5.51
CA LEU A 42 15.15 -19.03 -5.49
C LEU A 42 16.28 -19.27 -4.47
N GLY A 43 17.24 -18.35 -4.35
CA GLY A 43 18.38 -18.48 -3.43
C GLY A 43 17.97 -18.49 -1.97
N VAL A 44 17.03 -17.62 -1.57
CA VAL A 44 16.47 -17.59 -0.21
C VAL A 44 15.57 -18.80 0.03
N THR A 45 14.70 -19.10 -0.94
CA THR A 45 13.74 -20.20 -0.84
C THR A 45 14.47 -21.53 -0.66
N ASN A 46 15.57 -21.79 -1.39
CA ASN A 46 16.38 -23.02 -1.26
C ASN A 46 17.03 -23.20 0.10
N ARG A 47 17.29 -22.11 0.84
CA ARG A 47 17.83 -22.16 2.21
C ARG A 47 16.75 -22.46 3.26
N LEU A 48 15.49 -22.54 2.85
CA LEU A 48 14.33 -22.84 3.70
C LEU A 48 13.73 -24.20 3.26
N PRO A 49 14.38 -25.34 3.57
CA PRO A 49 13.93 -26.66 3.11
C PRO A 49 12.58 -27.07 3.69
N ASN A 50 12.23 -26.57 4.89
CA ASN A 50 10.99 -26.89 5.59
C ASN A 50 9.88 -25.85 5.38
N LEU A 51 10.01 -24.92 4.41
CA LEU A 51 8.99 -23.92 4.14
C LEU A 51 7.74 -24.56 3.55
N LYS A 52 6.59 -24.41 4.24
CA LYS A 52 5.30 -25.02 3.84
C LYS A 52 4.24 -24.03 3.42
N LEU A 53 4.38 -22.74 3.76
CA LEU A 53 3.42 -21.69 3.48
C LEU A 53 4.11 -20.32 3.58
N LEU A 54 3.83 -19.43 2.64
CA LEU A 54 4.23 -18.03 2.71
C LEU A 54 2.98 -17.13 2.80
N LEU A 55 2.93 -16.29 3.83
CA LEU A 55 1.86 -15.31 4.03
C LEU A 55 2.36 -13.91 3.70
N THR A 56 1.59 -13.14 2.93
CA THR A 56 1.91 -11.76 2.57
C THR A 56 0.77 -10.80 2.91
N THR A 57 1.11 -9.57 3.25
CA THR A 57 0.14 -8.48 3.41
C THR A 57 -0.21 -7.94 2.03
N GLY A 58 -1.45 -8.16 1.58
CA GLY A 58 -1.95 -7.73 0.29
C GLY A 58 -1.89 -8.82 -0.81
N PRO A 59 -2.65 -8.62 -1.90
CA PRO A 59 -2.86 -9.67 -2.91
C PRO A 59 -1.69 -9.82 -3.91
N ARG A 60 -0.79 -8.84 -4.00
CA ARG A 60 0.36 -8.87 -4.91
C ARG A 60 1.60 -8.31 -4.20
N ASN A 61 2.69 -9.05 -4.23
CA ASN A 61 3.98 -8.65 -3.67
C ASN A 61 5.09 -9.04 -4.64
N ALA A 62 5.72 -8.04 -5.28
CA ALA A 62 6.77 -8.25 -6.27
C ALA A 62 8.08 -8.79 -5.67
N ALA A 63 8.25 -8.71 -4.35
CA ALA A 63 9.39 -9.29 -3.67
C ALA A 63 9.28 -10.83 -3.55
N ILE A 64 8.14 -11.42 -3.91
CA ILE A 64 7.91 -12.87 -3.82
C ILE A 64 8.00 -13.49 -5.21
N ASP A 65 8.95 -14.40 -5.40
CA ASP A 65 8.99 -15.27 -6.57
C ASP A 65 7.94 -16.38 -6.40
N VAL A 66 6.71 -16.06 -6.78
CA VAL A 66 5.57 -16.97 -6.68
C VAL A 66 5.78 -18.21 -7.54
N GLN A 67 6.45 -18.09 -8.69
CA GLN A 67 6.73 -19.23 -9.57
C GLN A 67 7.69 -20.22 -8.91
N ALA A 68 8.76 -19.73 -8.29
CA ALA A 68 9.71 -20.57 -7.56
C ALA A 68 9.05 -21.32 -6.38
N LEU A 69 8.13 -20.66 -5.67
CA LEU A 69 7.38 -21.27 -4.56
C LEU A 69 6.38 -22.30 -5.07
N GLN A 70 5.67 -22.00 -6.16
CA GLN A 70 4.74 -22.92 -6.82
C GLN A 70 5.46 -24.18 -7.32
N ALA A 71 6.64 -24.05 -7.94
CA ALA A 71 7.45 -25.18 -8.40
C ALA A 71 7.84 -26.15 -7.26
N ARG A 72 7.81 -25.67 -6.00
CA ARG A 72 8.07 -26.46 -4.79
C ARG A 72 6.81 -26.87 -4.04
N ASN A 73 5.63 -26.66 -4.63
CA ASN A 73 4.33 -26.89 -3.97
C ASN A 73 4.15 -26.09 -2.67
N ILE A 74 4.74 -24.90 -2.59
CA ILE A 74 4.61 -24.01 -1.43
C ILE A 74 3.52 -22.97 -1.75
N PRO A 75 2.35 -23.05 -1.10
CA PRO A 75 1.30 -22.06 -1.30
C PRO A 75 1.73 -20.66 -0.81
N VAL A 76 1.25 -19.65 -1.52
CA VAL A 76 1.36 -18.24 -1.13
C VAL A 76 -0.05 -17.70 -0.92
N ALA A 77 -0.33 -17.19 0.28
CA ALA A 77 -1.61 -16.57 0.59
C ALA A 77 -1.41 -15.09 0.96
N GLY A 78 -2.22 -14.24 0.35
CA GLY A 78 -2.25 -12.80 0.62
C GLY A 78 -3.54 -12.41 1.32
N SER A 79 -3.49 -11.40 2.19
CA SER A 79 -4.74 -10.78 2.65
C SER A 79 -5.47 -10.14 1.46
N SER A 80 -6.77 -10.41 1.32
CA SER A 80 -7.63 -9.72 0.36
C SER A 80 -7.70 -8.25 0.78
N GLY A 81 -7.02 -7.38 0.03
CA GLY A 81 -6.78 -5.97 0.36
C GLY A 81 -8.01 -5.05 0.31
N SER A 82 -9.18 -5.51 0.73
CA SER A 82 -10.24 -4.59 1.14
C SER A 82 -9.86 -4.11 2.55
N GLY A 83 -9.21 -2.95 2.63
CA GLY A 83 -8.89 -2.25 3.89
C GLY A 83 -10.12 -1.83 4.71
N GLY A 84 -11.29 -2.45 4.45
CA GLY A 84 -12.46 -2.36 5.27
C GLY A 84 -12.81 -3.75 5.80
N GLY A 85 -12.77 -3.92 7.12
CA GLY A 85 -13.47 -5.03 7.76
C GLY A 85 -14.97 -4.97 7.39
N ARG A 86 -15.69 -6.08 7.56
CA ARG A 86 -17.16 -6.11 7.37
C ARG A 86 -17.78 -4.90 8.08
N GLY A 87 -18.43 -4.02 7.33
CA GLY A 87 -19.07 -2.80 7.85
C GLY A 87 -18.30 -1.49 7.65
N THR A 88 -17.18 -1.48 6.92
CA THR A 88 -16.50 -0.21 6.57
C THR A 88 -17.29 0.52 5.48
N PRO A 89 -17.61 1.82 5.64
CA PRO A 89 -18.34 2.60 4.65
C PRO A 89 -17.66 2.56 3.28
N SER A 90 -18.46 2.48 2.21
CA SER A 90 -17.95 2.62 0.84
C SER A 90 -17.34 4.01 0.66
N GLY A 91 -16.03 4.05 0.43
CA GLY A 91 -15.27 5.27 0.19
C GLY A 91 -13.95 4.98 -0.51
N PRO A 92 -13.19 6.03 -0.88
CA PRO A 92 -11.85 5.86 -1.43
C PRO A 92 -10.98 5.07 -0.46
N ASP A 93 -10.22 4.09 -0.95
CA ASP A 93 -9.33 3.32 -0.09
C ASP A 93 -8.22 4.19 0.52
N SER A 94 -7.59 3.70 1.59
CA SER A 94 -6.54 4.44 2.31
C SER A 94 -5.38 4.90 1.43
N THR A 95 -5.02 4.14 0.39
CA THR A 95 -3.96 4.50 -0.55
C THR A 95 -4.38 5.68 -1.41
N THR A 96 -5.62 5.67 -1.89
CA THR A 96 -6.20 6.81 -2.62
C THR A 96 -6.23 8.05 -1.74
N GLN A 97 -6.72 7.95 -0.50
CA GLN A 97 -6.75 9.09 0.44
C GLN A 97 -5.35 9.64 0.72
N HIS A 98 -4.38 8.76 0.95
CA HIS A 98 -2.99 9.15 1.17
C HIS A 98 -2.38 9.83 -0.07
N THR A 99 -2.70 9.34 -1.27
CA THR A 99 -2.24 9.95 -2.53
C THR A 99 -2.75 11.38 -2.66
N VAL A 100 -4.04 11.61 -2.38
CA VAL A 100 -4.62 12.96 -2.36
C VAL A 100 -3.94 13.86 -1.32
N ALA A 101 -3.66 13.34 -0.12
CA ALA A 101 -2.96 14.07 0.92
C ALA A 101 -1.55 14.51 0.46
N LEU A 102 -0.80 13.64 -0.23
CA LEU A 102 0.52 13.98 -0.77
C LEU A 102 0.44 15.03 -1.88
N ILE A 103 -0.56 14.94 -2.77
CA ILE A 103 -0.79 15.97 -3.81
C ILE A 103 -1.02 17.33 -3.15
N LEU A 104 -1.87 17.39 -2.12
CA LEU A 104 -2.15 18.63 -1.39
C LEU A 104 -0.93 19.14 -0.62
N ALA A 105 -0.17 18.25 0.00
CA ALA A 105 1.07 18.60 0.70
C ALA A 105 2.06 19.29 -0.25
N LEU A 106 2.20 18.77 -1.48
CA LEU A 106 3.04 19.37 -2.52
C LEU A 106 2.48 20.71 -3.01
N ALA A 107 1.19 20.79 -3.32
CA ALA A 107 0.58 22.02 -3.83
C ALA A 107 0.62 23.17 -2.82
N ARG A 108 0.58 22.85 -1.51
CA ARG A 108 0.47 23.82 -0.42
C ARG A 108 1.75 23.96 0.41
N ASN A 109 2.83 23.28 0.05
CA ASN A 109 4.12 23.32 0.77
C ASN A 109 3.99 22.96 2.27
N ILE A 110 3.02 22.11 2.62
CA ILE A 110 2.60 21.86 4.01
C ILE A 110 3.77 21.44 4.91
N PRO A 111 4.57 20.40 4.58
CA PRO A 111 5.61 19.97 5.51
C PRO A 111 6.73 21.00 5.68
N GLN A 112 7.03 21.79 4.65
CA GLN A 112 8.03 22.85 4.72
C GLN A 112 7.53 24.06 5.53
N ASP A 113 6.27 24.46 5.33
CA ASP A 113 5.66 25.57 6.05
C ASP A 113 5.47 25.21 7.54
N ASP A 114 5.09 23.98 7.86
CA ASP A 114 5.03 23.45 9.24
C ASP A 114 6.40 23.52 9.93
N ALA A 115 7.46 23.07 9.27
CA ALA A 115 8.82 23.15 9.79
C ALA A 115 9.30 24.61 9.99
N THR A 116 8.91 25.51 9.07
CA THR A 116 9.27 26.93 9.13
C THR A 116 8.61 27.61 10.32
N VAL A 117 7.31 27.40 10.53
CA VAL A 117 6.59 27.97 11.67
C VAL A 117 7.13 27.42 12.99
N LYS A 118 7.43 26.12 13.07
CA LYS A 118 8.03 25.50 14.27
C LYS A 118 9.43 26.02 14.59
N SER A 119 10.16 26.54 13.61
CA SER A 119 11.48 27.17 13.81
C SER A 119 11.38 28.68 14.05
N GLY A 120 10.18 29.24 14.25
CA GLY A 120 9.94 30.66 14.51
C GLY A 120 9.91 31.53 13.25
N GLY A 121 9.95 30.92 12.07
CA GLY A 121 9.78 31.59 10.79
C GLY A 121 8.31 31.80 10.42
N TRP A 122 8.09 32.40 9.25
CA TRP A 122 6.77 32.60 8.66
C TRP A 122 6.74 32.11 7.21
N GLN A 123 5.55 31.95 6.64
CA GLN A 123 5.35 31.43 5.29
C GLN A 123 6.18 32.19 4.24
N THR A 124 6.91 31.45 3.40
CA THR A 124 7.89 32.03 2.45
C THR A 124 7.44 31.95 1.00
N LYS A 125 6.53 31.02 0.67
CA LYS A 125 6.08 30.76 -0.70
C LYS A 125 4.57 30.76 -0.79
N HIS A 126 4.07 31.18 -1.95
CA HIS A 126 2.65 31.13 -2.25
C HIS A 126 2.24 29.70 -2.59
N ALA A 127 1.17 29.26 -1.93
CA ALA A 127 0.52 28.00 -2.25
C ALA A 127 -0.02 27.99 -3.69
N MET A 128 0.08 26.84 -4.34
CA MET A 128 -0.49 26.60 -5.66
C MET A 128 -1.96 26.19 -5.55
N GLY A 129 -2.86 26.95 -6.19
CA GLY A 129 -4.24 26.54 -6.38
C GLY A 129 -4.34 25.41 -7.42
N LEU A 130 -5.24 24.44 -7.21
CA LEU A 130 -5.39 23.28 -8.10
C LEU A 130 -6.44 23.46 -9.21
N ALA A 131 -7.45 24.32 -8.99
CA ALA A 131 -8.54 24.52 -9.93
C ALA A 131 -8.03 24.95 -11.32
N GLY A 132 -8.58 24.34 -12.38
CA GLY A 132 -8.19 24.59 -13.77
C GLY A 132 -6.84 24.02 -14.18
N LYS A 133 -6.05 23.46 -13.25
CA LYS A 133 -4.79 22.77 -13.57
C LYS A 133 -5.04 21.36 -14.06
N THR A 134 -3.98 20.73 -14.56
CA THR A 134 -4.03 19.38 -15.12
C THR A 134 -3.47 18.36 -14.14
N PHE A 135 -4.25 17.34 -13.83
CA PHE A 135 -3.81 16.15 -13.12
C PHE A 135 -3.47 15.05 -14.13
N GLY A 136 -2.19 14.69 -14.21
CA GLY A 136 -1.71 13.60 -15.06
C GLY A 136 -1.51 12.32 -14.25
N THR A 137 -2.16 11.24 -14.66
CA THR A 137 -1.99 9.91 -14.04
C THR A 137 -1.31 8.93 -14.99
N VAL A 138 -0.30 8.22 -14.47
CA VAL A 138 0.34 7.08 -15.15
C VAL A 138 -0.25 5.80 -14.54
N GLY A 139 -1.19 5.20 -15.25
CA GLY A 139 -2.00 4.07 -14.81
C GLY A 139 -3.44 4.46 -14.47
N LEU A 140 -4.40 4.07 -15.33
CA LEU A 140 -5.83 4.26 -15.09
C LEU A 140 -6.50 3.01 -14.51
N GLY A 141 -5.84 2.40 -13.52
CA GLY A 141 -6.38 1.26 -12.77
C GLY A 141 -7.32 1.69 -11.65
N ARG A 142 -7.57 0.80 -10.66
CA ARG A 142 -8.47 1.07 -9.53
C ARG A 142 -8.11 2.36 -8.75
N LEU A 143 -6.84 2.51 -8.37
CA LEU A 143 -6.36 3.67 -7.60
C LEU A 143 -6.30 4.95 -8.45
N GLY A 144 -5.77 4.84 -9.68
CA GLY A 144 -5.66 5.97 -10.60
C GLY A 144 -7.03 6.54 -10.96
N ALA A 145 -8.00 5.69 -11.27
CA ALA A 145 -9.37 6.12 -11.56
C ALA A 145 -10.03 6.79 -10.35
N SER A 146 -9.87 6.23 -9.14
CA SER A 146 -10.43 6.83 -7.92
C SER A 146 -9.81 8.20 -7.61
N THR A 147 -8.49 8.31 -7.75
CA THR A 147 -7.76 9.58 -7.55
C THR A 147 -8.16 10.61 -8.59
N SER A 148 -8.18 10.24 -9.87
CA SER A 148 -8.59 11.12 -10.98
C SER A 148 -10.00 11.68 -10.77
N ARG A 149 -10.95 10.83 -10.34
CA ARG A 149 -12.32 11.28 -10.03
C ARG A 149 -12.35 12.34 -8.94
N ILE A 150 -11.56 12.16 -7.87
CA ILE A 150 -11.48 13.16 -6.78
C ILE A 150 -10.84 14.46 -7.29
N MET A 151 -9.72 14.37 -8.03
CA MET A 151 -9.05 15.54 -8.60
C MET A 151 -9.97 16.33 -9.54
N HIS A 152 -10.77 15.63 -10.35
CA HIS A 152 -11.72 16.27 -11.25
C HIS A 152 -12.89 16.91 -10.49
N LEU A 153 -13.66 16.10 -9.73
CA LEU A 153 -14.92 16.53 -9.13
C LEU A 153 -14.74 17.49 -7.94
N ALA A 154 -13.72 17.26 -7.10
CA ALA A 154 -13.53 18.05 -5.88
C ALA A 154 -12.61 19.25 -6.08
N PHE A 155 -11.60 19.13 -6.96
CA PHE A 155 -10.59 20.17 -7.16
C PHE A 155 -10.69 20.87 -8.51
N GLY A 156 -11.63 20.48 -9.39
CA GLY A 156 -11.84 21.13 -10.69
C GLY A 156 -10.64 21.02 -11.63
N MET A 157 -9.89 19.91 -11.53
CA MET A 157 -8.73 19.66 -12.38
C MET A 157 -9.12 18.97 -13.68
N ARG A 158 -8.42 19.28 -14.76
CA ARG A 158 -8.47 18.51 -16.01
C ARG A 158 -7.65 17.23 -15.85
N VAL A 159 -8.21 16.07 -16.17
CA VAL A 159 -7.49 14.79 -16.04
C VAL A 159 -6.90 14.38 -17.39
N ILE A 160 -5.65 13.94 -17.38
CA ILE A 160 -5.04 13.18 -18.47
C ILE A 160 -4.49 11.87 -17.92
N ALA A 161 -4.58 10.79 -18.70
CA ALA A 161 -4.16 9.47 -18.26
C ALA A 161 -3.33 8.78 -19.35
N TRP A 162 -2.35 7.99 -18.93
CA TRP A 162 -1.58 7.13 -19.82
C TRP A 162 -1.29 5.78 -19.16
N SER A 163 -1.24 4.70 -19.94
CA SER A 163 -0.72 3.39 -19.50
C SER A 163 -0.33 2.56 -20.71
N ALA A 164 0.63 1.65 -20.55
CA ALA A 164 1.12 0.79 -21.64
C ALA A 164 0.01 0.01 -22.37
N ASN A 165 -1.03 -0.40 -21.65
CA ASN A 165 -2.16 -1.17 -22.18
C ASN A 165 -3.48 -0.37 -22.23
N LEU A 166 -3.42 0.97 -22.15
CA LEU A 166 -4.62 1.81 -22.15
C LEU A 166 -5.02 2.17 -23.58
N THR A 167 -6.23 1.77 -23.98
CA THR A 167 -6.86 2.22 -25.23
C THR A 167 -7.69 3.48 -24.97
N GLN A 168 -7.92 4.27 -26.02
CA GLN A 168 -8.75 5.49 -25.91
C GLN A 168 -10.16 5.14 -25.45
N ASP A 169 -10.79 4.11 -26.02
CA ASP A 169 -12.14 3.67 -25.63
C ASP A 169 -12.24 3.32 -24.14
N ALA A 170 -11.23 2.63 -23.60
CA ALA A 170 -11.20 2.28 -22.18
C ALA A 170 -11.02 3.52 -21.28
N ALA A 171 -10.28 4.53 -21.75
CA ALA A 171 -10.15 5.80 -21.05
C ALA A 171 -11.47 6.58 -21.06
N ASP A 172 -12.16 6.63 -22.20
CA ASP A 172 -13.43 7.33 -22.36
C ASP A 172 -14.54 6.69 -21.52
N GLU A 173 -14.62 5.36 -21.50
CA GLU A 173 -15.56 4.63 -20.61
C GLU A 173 -15.30 4.96 -19.13
N LYS A 174 -14.03 5.04 -18.73
CA LYS A 174 -13.67 5.45 -17.37
C LYS A 174 -14.02 6.90 -17.09
N ALA A 175 -13.81 7.81 -18.04
CA ALA A 175 -14.17 9.23 -17.90
C ALA A 175 -15.68 9.41 -17.75
N LYS A 176 -16.49 8.76 -18.60
CA LYS A 176 -17.96 8.75 -18.46
C LYS A 176 -18.39 8.26 -17.09
N ALA A 177 -17.81 7.16 -16.60
CA ALA A 177 -18.10 6.63 -15.27
C ALA A 177 -17.68 7.57 -14.11
N MET A 178 -16.75 8.50 -14.34
CA MET A 178 -16.38 9.53 -13.36
C MET A 178 -17.34 10.71 -13.36
N ASP A 179 -17.88 11.06 -14.53
CA ASP A 179 -18.73 12.23 -14.77
C ASP A 179 -20.23 11.98 -14.60
N CYS A 180 -20.68 10.72 -14.65
CA CYS A 180 -22.07 10.36 -14.38
C CYS A 180 -22.44 10.72 -12.92
N ARG A 181 -23.19 11.81 -12.77
CA ARG A 181 -24.12 12.04 -11.67
C ARG A 181 -25.47 11.42 -11.99
#